data_AF-A0A9P9KA93-F1
#
_entry.id   AF-A0A9P9KA93-F1
#
_cell.length_a   1.000
_cell.length_b   1.000
_cell.length_c   1.000
_cell.angle_alpha   90.00
_cell.angle_beta   90.00
_cell.angle_gamma   90.00
#
_symmetry.space_group_name_H-M   'P 1'
#
loop_
_entity.id
_entity.type
_entity.pdbx_description
1 polymer ?
#
loop_
_entity_poly.entity_id
_entity_poly.type
_entity_poly.pdbx_seq_one_letter_code
_entity_poly.pdbx_strand_id
1 'polypeptide(L)'
;MGGATDFNLPPPANNDHYLSVAEVTEFVGKATQKYSSITRYSTMVEDVQNLPQGGVRLLLLWENAEGTDTWYEEDFDHVIVATGHNSVPRVPKIPGLGAWRGGLQHSSTWRSGEEFKEKNILVIGTSESAIDLVLESLPHVKGDIHVSQRTPHPRYPNVFDRPCVKVVTTIDHFTEDAIHLHDGSVLRGIDVVVFATGYFYTYPFLSNVRPPVGPGGHRVPGLYQHIFDVHNPNTIAFVGVVNASLTWLTWEKSAFLVALRDVQEAWEADRLAEKGEVMFHILDLPYERVLFFDELNELAAEYLQQESADETLLRGFPFEFILALIASRPTKLRKYGLLKDVGGRGVIGPAIPGNHSRIVRLQVTRF
;
A
#
# COMPACT_ATOMS: atom_id res chain seq x y z
N MET A 1 -0.73 -26.89 -14.45
CA MET A 1 -0.71 -25.63 -15.26
C MET A 1 -0.04 -24.56 -14.40
N GLY A 2 1.05 -23.96 -14.88
CA GLY A 2 1.88 -23.08 -14.04
C GLY A 2 1.15 -21.82 -13.61
N GLY A 3 1.45 -21.37 -12.38
CA GLY A 3 0.99 -20.11 -11.80
C GLY A 3 1.54 -18.90 -12.57
N ALA A 4 1.10 -18.75 -13.82
CA ALA A 4 1.15 -17.50 -14.52
C ALA A 4 0.08 -16.60 -13.91
N THR A 5 0.44 -15.35 -13.62
CA THR A 5 -0.54 -14.32 -13.29
C THR A 5 -1.55 -14.21 -14.44
N ASP A 6 -2.83 -14.18 -14.09
CA ASP A 6 -3.93 -13.94 -15.04
C ASP A 6 -3.99 -12.45 -15.45
N PHE A 7 -3.25 -11.61 -14.72
CA PHE A 7 -3.17 -10.15 -14.85
C PHE A 7 -1.80 -9.72 -15.40
N ASN A 8 -1.49 -10.13 -16.63
CA ASN A 8 -0.31 -9.65 -17.34
C ASN A 8 -0.57 -8.28 -17.98
N LEU A 9 -0.05 -7.22 -17.34
CA LEU A 9 -0.08 -5.88 -17.90
C LEU A 9 0.55 -5.84 -19.30
N PRO A 10 -0.04 -5.11 -20.26
CA PRO A 10 0.52 -4.97 -21.59
C PRO A 10 1.83 -4.15 -21.54
N PRO A 11 2.72 -4.28 -22.55
CA PRO A 11 3.81 -3.33 -22.70
C PRO A 11 3.27 -1.92 -22.97
N PRO A 12 3.96 -0.85 -22.50
CA PRO A 12 3.54 0.53 -22.77
C PRO A 12 3.52 0.86 -24.26
N ALA A 13 2.53 1.61 -24.71
CA ALA A 13 2.30 1.86 -26.15
C ALA A 13 3.44 2.65 -26.85
N ASN A 14 4.24 3.43 -26.13
CA ASN A 14 5.15 4.44 -26.68
C ASN A 14 6.66 4.17 -26.45
N ASN A 15 7.10 2.92 -26.32
CA ASN A 15 8.46 2.59 -25.83
C ASN A 15 8.79 3.25 -24.48
N ASP A 16 7.75 3.66 -23.74
CA ASP A 16 7.91 4.12 -22.37
C ASP A 16 8.19 2.91 -21.47
N HIS A 17 8.78 3.15 -20.31
CA HIS A 17 9.08 2.09 -19.35
C HIS A 17 7.93 1.83 -18.37
N TYR A 18 6.92 2.71 -18.34
CA TYR A 18 5.77 2.63 -17.43
C TYR A 18 4.47 2.86 -18.17
N LEU A 19 3.42 2.12 -17.78
CA LEU A 19 2.06 2.37 -18.24
C LEU A 19 1.50 3.65 -17.60
N SER A 20 0.70 4.37 -18.37
CA SER A 20 -0.14 5.46 -17.87
C SER A 20 -1.30 4.93 -17.03
N VAL A 21 -1.89 5.81 -16.21
CA VAL A 21 -3.10 5.49 -15.44
C VAL A 21 -4.24 5.04 -16.36
N ALA A 22 -4.38 5.65 -17.54
CA ALA A 22 -5.39 5.29 -18.51
C ALA A 22 -5.19 3.85 -19.05
N GLU A 23 -3.97 3.49 -19.42
CA GLU A 23 -3.65 2.13 -19.89
C GLU A 23 -3.91 1.07 -18.81
N VAL A 24 -3.51 1.34 -17.55
CA VAL A 24 -3.78 0.42 -16.42
C VAL A 24 -5.29 0.31 -16.17
N THR A 25 -6.02 1.43 -16.19
CA THR A 25 -7.48 1.46 -15.96
C THR A 25 -8.22 0.69 -17.05
N GLU A 26 -7.88 0.92 -18.31
CA GLU A 26 -8.46 0.22 -19.45
C GLU A 26 -8.20 -1.28 -19.37
N PHE A 27 -6.96 -1.68 -19.04
CA PHE A 27 -6.60 -3.08 -18.88
C PHE A 27 -7.41 -3.74 -17.76
N VAL A 28 -7.45 -3.15 -16.56
CA VAL A 28 -8.19 -3.69 -15.41
C VAL A 28 -9.68 -3.79 -15.73
N GLY A 29 -10.27 -2.76 -16.36
CA GLY A 29 -11.68 -2.77 -16.78
C GLY A 29 -12.01 -3.91 -17.74
N LYS A 30 -11.15 -4.18 -18.73
CA LYS A 30 -11.31 -5.32 -19.65
C LYS A 30 -11.10 -6.66 -18.95
N ALA A 31 -10.04 -6.79 -18.15
CA ALA A 31 -9.68 -8.04 -17.48
C ALA A 31 -10.74 -8.49 -16.46
N THR A 32 -11.46 -7.55 -15.84
CA THR A 32 -12.50 -7.83 -14.84
C THR A 32 -13.88 -8.07 -15.44
N GLN A 33 -14.11 -7.77 -16.73
CA GLN A 33 -15.42 -7.94 -17.38
C GLN A 33 -15.93 -9.40 -17.29
N LYS A 34 -15.04 -10.39 -17.33
CA LYS A 34 -15.38 -11.81 -17.19
C LYS A 34 -16.00 -12.18 -15.83
N TYR A 35 -15.83 -11.33 -14.82
CA TYR A 35 -16.40 -11.49 -13.48
C TYR A 35 -17.67 -10.66 -13.25
N SER A 36 -18.15 -9.93 -14.26
CA SER A 36 -19.32 -9.04 -14.12
C SER A 36 -20.59 -9.74 -13.64
N SER A 37 -20.77 -11.03 -13.93
CA SER A 37 -21.93 -11.81 -13.48
C SER A 37 -21.94 -12.13 -11.98
N ILE A 38 -20.79 -12.04 -11.31
CA ILE A 38 -20.63 -12.30 -9.87
C ILE A 38 -20.32 -11.01 -9.07
N THR A 39 -20.24 -9.87 -9.75
CA THR A 39 -19.96 -8.57 -9.13
C THR A 39 -21.26 -7.76 -9.00
N ARG A 40 -21.56 -7.30 -7.79
CA ARG A 40 -22.65 -6.34 -7.54
C ARG A 40 -22.08 -4.93 -7.41
N TYR A 41 -22.29 -4.11 -8.45
CA TYR A 41 -21.91 -2.69 -8.44
C TYR A 41 -22.89 -1.85 -7.63
N SER A 42 -22.50 -0.60 -7.31
CA SER A 42 -23.30 0.37 -6.55
C SER A 42 -23.85 -0.19 -5.22
N THR A 43 -23.10 -1.11 -4.60
CA THR A 43 -23.49 -1.77 -3.35
C THR A 43 -22.38 -1.54 -2.32
N MET A 44 -22.70 -0.83 -1.23
CA MET A 44 -21.80 -0.58 -0.12
C MET A 44 -22.04 -1.60 1.00
N VAL A 45 -20.96 -2.11 1.59
CA VAL A 45 -21.03 -2.92 2.82
C VAL A 45 -20.95 -1.96 4.00
N GLU A 46 -22.01 -1.94 4.80
CA GLU A 46 -22.18 -1.00 5.91
C GLU A 46 -21.84 -1.63 7.25
N ASP A 47 -22.18 -2.91 7.43
CA ASP A 47 -21.88 -3.66 8.65
C ASP A 47 -21.69 -5.16 8.36
N VAL A 48 -20.98 -5.83 9.26
CA VAL A 48 -20.74 -7.27 9.27
C VAL A 48 -20.95 -7.78 10.69
N GLN A 49 -21.80 -8.80 10.83
CA GLN A 49 -22.11 -9.43 12.11
C GLN A 49 -21.87 -10.94 12.04
N ASN A 50 -21.32 -11.51 13.11
CA ASN A 50 -21.16 -12.95 13.21
C ASN A 50 -22.52 -13.61 13.49
N LEU A 51 -22.82 -14.69 12.76
CA LEU A 51 -24.03 -15.46 12.98
C LEU A 51 -23.82 -16.53 14.07
N PRO A 52 -24.83 -16.81 14.93
CA PRO A 52 -24.71 -17.83 15.98
C PRO A 52 -24.37 -19.24 15.47
N GLN A 53 -24.86 -19.58 14.28
CA GLN A 53 -24.63 -20.86 13.60
C GLN A 53 -23.29 -20.95 12.85
N GLY A 54 -22.47 -19.90 12.89
CA GLY A 54 -21.31 -19.73 12.02
C GLY A 54 -21.66 -18.98 10.74
N GLY A 55 -20.64 -18.40 10.10
CA GLY A 55 -20.82 -17.45 9.01
C GLY A 55 -21.04 -16.02 9.50
N VAL A 56 -21.37 -15.13 8.56
CA VAL A 56 -21.56 -13.70 8.77
C VAL A 56 -22.76 -13.18 8.02
N ARG A 57 -23.38 -12.15 8.57
CA ARG A 57 -24.41 -11.34 7.93
C ARG A 57 -23.82 -10.01 7.52
N LEU A 58 -24.02 -9.60 6.28
CA LEU A 58 -23.69 -8.27 5.81
C LEU A 58 -24.95 -7.41 5.78
N LEU A 59 -24.83 -6.18 6.26
CA LEU A 59 -25.76 -5.10 5.96
C LEU A 59 -25.28 -4.37 4.72
N LEU A 60 -26.14 -4.31 3.70
CA LEU A 60 -25.81 -3.80 2.37
C LEU A 60 -26.69 -2.61 2.04
N LEU A 61 -26.06 -1.56 1.49
CA LEU A 61 -26.71 -0.37 0.94
C LEU A 61 -26.55 -0.39 -0.58
N TRP A 62 -27.66 -0.54 -1.31
CA TRP A 62 -27.67 -0.44 -2.76
C TRP A 62 -28.21 0.92 -3.22
N GLU A 63 -27.36 1.64 -3.94
CA GLU A 63 -27.72 2.89 -4.61
C GLU A 63 -28.33 2.56 -5.97
N ASN A 64 -29.63 2.81 -6.13
CA ASN A 64 -30.28 2.59 -7.41
C ASN A 64 -30.14 3.80 -8.35
N ALA A 65 -30.35 3.57 -9.65
CA ALA A 65 -30.23 4.61 -10.67
C ALA A 65 -31.26 5.76 -10.52
N GLU A 66 -32.31 5.55 -9.74
CA GLU A 66 -33.38 6.52 -9.47
C GLU A 66 -33.07 7.41 -8.26
N GLY A 67 -31.93 7.20 -7.59
CA GLY A 67 -31.49 7.99 -6.44
C GLY A 67 -32.19 7.61 -5.13
N THR A 68 -32.75 6.41 -5.03
CA THR A 68 -33.28 5.88 -3.77
C THR A 68 -32.41 4.76 -3.24
N ASP A 69 -32.04 4.89 -1.98
CA ASP A 69 -31.22 3.94 -1.25
C ASP A 69 -32.05 2.75 -0.77
N THR A 70 -31.56 1.53 -1.02
CA THR A 70 -32.19 0.31 -0.53
C THR A 70 -31.26 -0.44 0.40
N TRP A 71 -31.72 -0.66 1.64
CA TRP A 71 -31.02 -1.44 2.64
C TRP A 71 -31.51 -2.89 2.62
N TYR A 72 -30.60 -3.85 2.68
CA TYR A 72 -30.93 -5.27 2.82
C TYR A 72 -29.81 -6.04 3.52
N GLU A 73 -30.15 -7.21 4.04
CA GLU A 73 -29.22 -8.11 4.72
C GLU A 73 -29.01 -9.38 3.89
N GLU A 74 -27.80 -9.92 3.93
CA GLU A 74 -27.49 -11.20 3.28
C GLU A 74 -26.44 -11.98 4.07
N ASP A 75 -26.66 -13.29 4.17
CA ASP A 75 -25.83 -14.21 4.96
C ASP A 75 -24.82 -14.93 4.06
N PHE A 76 -23.59 -15.08 4.55
CA PHE A 76 -22.48 -15.74 3.87
C PHE A 76 -21.70 -16.61 4.86
N ASP A 77 -21.12 -17.70 4.37
CA ASP A 77 -20.23 -18.51 5.19
C ASP A 77 -18.89 -17.80 5.47
N HIS A 78 -18.40 -17.04 4.49
CA HIS A 78 -17.09 -16.39 4.51
C HIS A 78 -17.13 -15.00 3.86
N VAL A 79 -16.29 -14.09 4.34
CA VAL A 79 -16.06 -12.76 3.79
C VAL A 79 -14.56 -12.54 3.56
N ILE A 80 -14.24 -12.09 2.35
CA ILE A 80 -12.89 -11.65 1.97
C ILE A 80 -12.90 -10.14 1.81
N VAL A 81 -12.13 -9.46 2.65
CA VAL A 81 -12.02 -8.00 2.66
C VAL A 81 -10.95 -7.56 1.67
N ALA A 82 -11.37 -6.92 0.58
CA ALA A 82 -10.50 -6.45 -0.50
C ALA A 82 -10.73 -4.96 -0.85
N THR A 83 -11.11 -4.13 0.13
CA THR A 83 -11.44 -2.71 -0.06
C THR A 83 -10.21 -1.79 -0.19
N GLY A 84 -9.00 -2.32 -0.05
CA GLY A 84 -7.75 -1.57 -0.06
C GLY A 84 -7.56 -0.69 1.19
N HIS A 85 -6.48 0.09 1.19
CA HIS A 85 -6.05 0.89 2.36
C HIS A 85 -5.62 2.33 2.02
N ASN A 86 -5.97 2.83 0.83
CA ASN A 86 -5.59 4.17 0.35
C ASN A 86 -6.81 5.10 0.18
N SER A 87 -7.83 4.94 1.04
CA SER A 87 -9.09 5.69 0.95
C SER A 87 -9.21 6.82 1.97
N VAL A 88 -8.79 6.61 3.22
CA VAL A 88 -8.91 7.62 4.30
C VAL A 88 -7.60 8.38 4.49
N PRO A 89 -7.53 9.66 4.12
CA PRO A 89 -6.33 10.48 4.24
C PRO A 89 -5.80 10.58 5.66
N ARG A 90 -4.48 10.49 5.83
CA ARG A 90 -3.84 10.74 7.12
C ARG A 90 -3.38 12.19 7.18
N VAL A 91 -4.06 13.01 7.96
CA VAL A 91 -3.60 14.37 8.30
C VAL A 91 -3.14 14.38 9.76
N PRO A 92 -1.87 14.70 10.05
CA PRO A 92 -1.39 14.75 11.44
C PRO A 92 -2.07 15.87 12.23
N LYS A 93 -2.27 15.65 13.52
CA LYS A 93 -2.73 16.70 14.44
C LYS A 93 -1.60 17.69 14.66
N ILE A 94 -1.67 18.85 14.01
CA ILE A 94 -0.69 19.94 14.16
C ILE A 94 -1.38 21.11 14.89
N PRO A 95 -0.78 21.66 15.97
CA PRO A 95 -1.34 22.83 16.66
C PRO A 95 -1.59 24.00 15.70
N GLY A 96 -2.74 24.66 15.87
CA GLY A 96 -3.12 25.84 15.08
C GLY A 96 -3.57 25.56 13.65
N LEU A 97 -3.53 24.30 13.16
CA LEU A 97 -3.87 23.98 11.77
C LEU A 97 -5.29 24.44 11.39
N GLY A 98 -6.25 24.36 12.31
CA GLY A 98 -7.63 24.82 12.09
C GLY A 98 -7.81 26.33 11.96
N ALA A 99 -6.78 27.13 12.29
CA ALA A 99 -6.79 28.58 12.13
C ALA A 99 -6.16 29.04 10.79
N TRP A 100 -5.46 28.14 10.09
CA TRP A 100 -4.78 28.44 8.83
C TRP A 100 -5.77 28.94 7.76
N ARG A 101 -5.46 30.07 7.12
CA ARG A 101 -6.33 30.69 6.11
C ARG A 101 -6.03 30.27 4.67
N GLY A 102 -4.87 29.68 4.41
CA GLY A 102 -4.50 29.18 3.08
C GLY A 102 -5.22 27.87 2.74
N GLY A 103 -5.02 27.40 1.51
CA GLY A 103 -5.54 26.11 1.05
C GLY A 103 -4.94 24.95 1.85
N LEU A 104 -5.77 23.95 2.15
CA LEU A 104 -5.36 22.68 2.72
C LEU A 104 -5.79 21.56 1.78
N GLN A 105 -4.86 20.67 1.49
CA GLN A 105 -5.09 19.57 0.57
C GLN A 105 -4.37 18.31 1.04
N HIS A 106 -4.89 17.13 0.71
CA HIS A 106 -4.15 15.88 0.82
C HIS A 106 -3.81 15.36 -0.58
N SER A 107 -2.72 14.59 -0.72
CA SER A 107 -2.30 14.04 -2.01
C SER A 107 -3.35 13.15 -2.69
N SER A 108 -4.37 12.69 -1.96
CA SER A 108 -5.51 11.93 -2.49
C SER A 108 -6.40 12.73 -3.44
N THR A 109 -6.46 14.06 -3.28
CA THR A 109 -7.26 14.94 -4.13
C THR A 109 -6.44 15.65 -5.20
N TRP A 110 -5.11 15.52 -5.17
CA TRP A 110 -4.21 16.04 -6.21
C TRP A 110 -4.47 15.36 -7.55
N ARG A 111 -4.45 16.12 -8.65
CA ARG A 111 -4.67 15.59 -10.00
C ARG A 111 -3.58 15.95 -10.97
N SER A 112 -2.97 17.12 -10.85
CA SER A 112 -1.83 17.53 -11.67
C SER A 112 -1.09 18.72 -11.06
N GLY A 113 0.13 18.99 -11.53
CA GLY A 113 0.88 20.18 -11.11
C GLY A 113 0.20 21.52 -11.47
N GLU A 114 -0.67 21.54 -12.49
CA GLU A 114 -1.38 22.75 -12.95
C GLU A 114 -2.28 23.37 -11.89
N GLU A 115 -2.79 22.59 -10.93
CA GLU A 115 -3.62 23.11 -9.84
C GLU A 115 -2.85 24.08 -8.92
N PHE A 116 -1.51 24.02 -8.96
CA PHE A 116 -0.61 24.90 -8.22
C PHE A 116 -0.02 26.02 -9.08
N LYS A 117 -0.57 26.25 -10.28
CA LYS A 117 -0.15 27.34 -11.14
C LYS A 117 -0.16 28.68 -10.39
N GLU A 118 0.97 29.38 -10.41
CA GLU A 118 1.17 30.68 -9.74
C GLU A 118 0.92 30.68 -8.21
N LYS A 119 1.01 29.51 -7.57
CA LYS A 119 0.94 29.36 -6.11
C LYS A 119 2.29 29.02 -5.49
N ASN A 120 2.50 29.45 -4.25
CA ASN A 120 3.55 28.96 -3.37
C ASN A 120 2.99 27.79 -2.56
N ILE A 121 3.67 26.65 -2.58
CA ILE A 121 3.16 25.44 -1.91
C ILE A 121 4.15 24.88 -0.89
N LEU A 122 3.59 24.32 0.18
CA LEU A 122 4.31 23.49 1.15
C LEU A 122 3.79 22.05 1.04
N VAL A 123 4.69 21.10 0.80
CA VAL A 123 4.39 19.66 0.82
C VAL A 123 4.90 19.07 2.13
N ILE A 124 4.03 18.39 2.88
CA ILE A 124 4.37 17.73 4.13
C ILE A 124 4.49 16.22 3.88
N GLY A 125 5.69 15.67 4.03
CA GLY A 125 5.98 14.26 3.74
C GLY A 125 6.97 14.08 2.58
N THR A 126 7.59 12.90 2.50
CA THR A 126 8.71 12.60 1.58
C THR A 126 8.61 11.26 0.88
N SER A 127 7.47 10.58 0.97
CA SER A 127 7.24 9.29 0.29
C SER A 127 6.93 9.48 -1.20
N GLU A 128 6.61 8.39 -1.91
CA GLU A 128 6.42 8.39 -3.37
C GLU A 128 5.42 9.46 -3.83
N SER A 129 4.28 9.64 -3.15
CA SER A 129 3.31 10.69 -3.51
C SER A 129 3.87 12.11 -3.40
N ALA A 130 4.75 12.38 -2.43
CA ALA A 130 5.40 13.68 -2.32
C ALA A 130 6.39 13.91 -3.46
N ILE A 131 7.11 12.86 -3.86
CA ILE A 131 8.05 12.93 -4.99
C ILE A 131 7.32 13.29 -6.27
N ASP A 132 6.30 12.50 -6.64
CA ASP A 132 5.58 12.71 -7.89
C ASP A 132 4.88 14.09 -7.89
N LEU A 133 4.22 14.47 -6.79
CA LEU A 133 3.58 15.78 -6.67
C LEU A 133 4.57 16.92 -6.82
N VAL A 134 5.69 16.91 -6.08
CA VAL A 134 6.68 18.00 -6.15
C VAL A 134 7.23 18.10 -7.57
N LEU A 135 7.65 16.98 -8.17
CA LEU A 135 8.27 16.98 -9.49
C LEU A 135 7.33 17.43 -10.60
N GLU A 136 6.06 17.01 -10.56
CA GLU A 136 5.06 17.44 -11.53
C GLU A 136 4.60 18.88 -11.32
N SER A 137 4.73 19.43 -10.10
CA SER A 137 4.32 20.81 -9.79
C SER A 137 5.39 21.85 -10.14
N LEU A 138 6.67 21.45 -10.21
CA LEU A 138 7.80 22.35 -10.47
C LEU A 138 7.61 23.31 -11.67
N PRO A 139 7.04 22.90 -12.82
CA PRO A 139 6.86 23.79 -13.96
C PRO A 139 5.75 24.84 -13.78
N HIS A 140 4.88 24.68 -12.78
CA HIS A 140 3.63 25.45 -12.67
C HIS A 140 3.65 26.45 -11.50
N VAL A 141 4.32 26.12 -10.41
CA VAL A 141 4.37 26.95 -9.20
C VAL A 141 4.97 28.33 -9.44
N LYS A 142 4.60 29.30 -8.60
CA LYS A 142 5.08 30.70 -8.68
C LYS A 142 6.58 30.83 -8.38
N GLY A 143 7.08 29.96 -7.51
CA GLY A 143 8.42 30.03 -6.95
C GLY A 143 8.85 28.70 -6.35
N ASP A 144 9.60 28.74 -5.25
CA ASP A 144 10.13 27.53 -4.64
C ASP A 144 9.04 26.68 -3.97
N ILE A 145 9.14 25.36 -4.14
CA ILE A 145 8.33 24.38 -3.41
C ILE A 145 9.02 24.09 -2.08
N HIS A 146 8.32 24.27 -0.97
CA HIS A 146 8.82 23.87 0.34
C HIS A 146 8.44 22.43 0.63
N VAL A 147 9.37 21.62 1.13
CA VAL A 147 9.13 20.20 1.48
C VAL A 147 9.50 20.00 2.94
N SER A 148 8.51 19.79 3.80
CA SER A 148 8.74 19.46 5.20
C SER A 148 9.15 18.00 5.33
N GLN A 149 10.42 17.79 5.70
CA GLN A 149 11.06 16.47 5.75
C GLN A 149 11.44 16.12 7.18
N ARG A 150 10.85 15.03 7.70
CA ARG A 150 11.32 14.38 8.93
C ARG A 150 12.47 13.41 8.66
N THR A 151 12.38 12.66 7.56
CA THR A 151 13.33 11.63 7.17
C THR A 151 13.45 11.62 5.65
N PRO A 152 14.68 11.58 5.09
CA PRO A 152 14.87 11.43 3.66
C PRO A 152 14.21 10.17 3.11
N HIS A 153 13.84 10.18 1.83
CA HIS A 153 13.27 8.99 1.19
C HIS A 153 14.31 7.85 1.19
N PRO A 154 13.98 6.63 1.66
CA PRO A 154 14.96 5.56 1.83
C PRO A 154 15.62 5.12 0.52
N ARG A 155 14.90 5.24 -0.61
CA ARG A 155 15.40 4.84 -1.94
C ARG A 155 15.91 6.00 -2.80
N TYR A 156 15.50 7.22 -2.49
CA TYR A 156 15.77 8.43 -3.29
C TYR A 156 16.10 9.62 -2.37
N PRO A 157 17.17 9.51 -1.54
CA PRO A 157 17.41 10.46 -0.46
C PRO A 157 17.59 11.90 -0.93
N ASN A 158 18.15 12.09 -2.14
CA ASN A 158 18.47 13.41 -2.70
C ASN A 158 17.43 13.89 -3.73
N VAL A 159 16.25 13.26 -3.81
CA VAL A 159 15.23 13.58 -4.84
C VAL A 159 14.77 15.04 -4.82
N PHE A 160 14.88 15.68 -3.66
CA PHE A 160 14.53 17.07 -3.42
C PHE A 160 15.73 18.03 -3.49
N ASP A 161 16.95 17.55 -3.78
CA ASP A 161 18.14 18.40 -3.93
C ASP A 161 18.11 19.11 -5.30
N ARG A 162 17.24 20.12 -5.39
CA ARG A 162 16.91 20.81 -6.64
C ARG A 162 16.86 22.32 -6.42
N PRO A 163 17.24 23.15 -7.40
CA PRO A 163 17.30 24.61 -7.23
C PRO A 163 16.01 25.25 -6.68
N CYS A 164 14.85 24.79 -7.16
CA CYS A 164 13.52 25.32 -6.81
C CYS A 164 12.78 24.51 -5.74
N VAL A 165 13.50 23.65 -5.00
CA VAL A 165 12.92 22.89 -3.88
C VAL A 165 13.69 23.25 -2.60
N LYS A 166 12.94 23.66 -1.56
CA LYS A 166 13.49 23.99 -0.25
C LYS A 166 13.05 22.93 0.75
N VAL A 167 13.97 22.03 1.10
CA VAL A 167 13.74 21.09 2.18
C VAL A 167 13.80 21.85 3.50
N VAL A 168 12.74 21.72 4.30
CA VAL A 168 12.60 22.38 5.61
C VAL A 168 12.32 21.33 6.69
N THR A 169 12.54 21.70 7.96
CA THR A 169 12.27 20.80 9.09
C THR A 169 10.76 20.56 9.30
N THR A 170 10.42 19.75 10.30
CA THR A 170 9.04 19.44 10.68
C THR A 170 8.30 20.67 11.21
N ILE A 171 6.98 20.66 11.03
CA ILE A 171 6.10 21.75 11.46
C ILE A 171 5.90 21.67 12.97
N ASP A 172 6.13 22.79 13.66
CA ASP A 172 5.83 22.95 15.08
C ASP A 172 4.36 23.33 15.27
N HIS A 173 3.93 24.45 14.68
CA HIS A 173 2.53 24.89 14.71
C HIS A 173 2.19 25.82 13.54
N PHE A 174 0.89 26.01 13.33
CA PHE A 174 0.32 27.00 12.42
C PHE A 174 -0.20 28.21 13.18
N THR A 175 -0.17 29.36 12.51
CA THR A 175 -0.99 30.54 12.84
C THR A 175 -1.96 30.80 11.68
N GLU A 176 -2.69 31.91 11.70
CA GLU A 176 -3.62 32.24 10.62
C GLU A 176 -2.92 32.44 9.26
N ASP A 177 -1.67 32.93 9.27
CA ASP A 177 -0.93 33.39 8.08
C ASP A 177 0.55 32.95 8.03
N ALA A 178 1.02 32.20 9.02
CA ALA A 178 2.40 31.70 9.11
C ALA A 178 2.47 30.24 9.57
N ILE A 179 3.51 29.54 9.11
CA ILE A 179 3.82 28.16 9.49
C ILE A 179 5.16 28.17 10.24
N HIS A 180 5.13 27.83 11.53
CA HIS A 180 6.30 27.79 12.39
C HIS A 180 6.94 26.41 12.36
N LEU A 181 8.26 26.38 12.18
CA LEU A 181 9.04 25.16 12.07
C LEU A 181 9.83 24.90 13.36
N HIS A 182 10.15 23.64 13.64
CA HIS A 182 10.82 23.26 14.89
C HIS A 182 12.25 23.80 15.05
N ASP A 183 12.88 24.29 13.97
CA ASP A 183 14.19 24.96 14.01
C ASP A 183 14.07 26.47 14.30
N GLY A 184 12.86 26.97 14.54
CA GLY A 184 12.57 28.37 14.80
C GLY A 184 12.34 29.21 13.54
N SER A 185 12.51 28.65 12.34
CA SER A 185 12.19 29.34 11.09
C SER A 185 10.67 29.44 10.88
N VAL A 186 10.25 30.42 10.09
CA VAL A 186 8.83 30.72 9.83
C VAL A 186 8.61 30.86 8.33
N LEU A 187 7.70 30.05 7.79
CA LEU A 187 7.25 30.16 6.41
C LEU A 187 6.05 31.11 6.34
N ARG A 188 6.09 32.03 5.38
CA ARG A 188 5.02 33.00 5.10
C ARG A 188 4.69 33.01 3.62
N GLY A 189 3.47 33.41 3.28
CA GLY A 189 3.02 33.50 1.89
C GLY A 189 2.91 32.15 1.19
N ILE A 190 2.66 31.08 1.95
CA ILE A 190 2.28 29.77 1.43
C ILE A 190 0.79 29.83 1.10
N ASP A 191 0.44 29.55 -0.15
CA ASP A 191 -0.95 29.60 -0.62
C ASP A 191 -1.66 28.28 -0.36
N VAL A 192 -0.96 27.14 -0.50
CA VAL A 192 -1.52 25.79 -0.28
C VAL A 192 -0.53 24.91 0.48
N VAL A 193 -1.04 24.22 1.50
CA VAL A 193 -0.34 23.13 2.18
C VAL A 193 -0.90 21.80 1.70
N VAL A 194 -0.03 20.94 1.20
CA VAL A 194 -0.38 19.61 0.72
C VAL A 194 0.20 18.54 1.63
N PHE A 195 -0.68 17.79 2.27
CA PHE A 195 -0.34 16.62 3.07
C PHE A 195 -0.09 15.42 2.14
N ALA A 196 1.17 15.04 1.99
CA ALA A 196 1.61 13.79 1.36
C ALA A 196 1.99 12.77 2.44
N THR A 197 1.12 12.66 3.44
CA THR A 197 1.35 11.92 4.68
C THR A 197 0.72 10.53 4.67
N GLY A 198 0.22 10.03 3.54
CA GLY A 198 -0.31 8.66 3.41
C GLY A 198 -1.74 8.51 3.96
N TYR A 199 -2.11 7.30 4.33
CA TYR A 199 -3.49 6.94 4.66
C TYR A 199 -3.59 6.19 5.99
N PHE A 200 -4.79 6.09 6.54
CA PHE A 200 -5.11 5.17 7.62
C PHE A 200 -5.70 3.88 7.08
N TYR A 201 -5.37 2.76 7.72
CA TYR A 201 -6.19 1.56 7.59
C TYR A 201 -7.57 1.82 8.22
N THR A 202 -8.63 1.40 7.54
CA THR A 202 -10.01 1.62 8.00
C THR A 202 -10.94 0.53 7.48
N TYR A 203 -11.72 -0.06 8.39
CA TYR A 203 -12.69 -1.11 8.09
C TYR A 203 -13.91 -0.94 9.02
N PRO A 204 -14.65 0.17 8.91
CA PRO A 204 -15.69 0.53 9.87
C PRO A 204 -16.82 -0.52 9.92
N PHE A 205 -17.11 -1.16 8.79
CA PHE A 205 -18.08 -2.25 8.65
C PHE A 205 -17.70 -3.53 9.41
N LEU A 206 -16.49 -3.63 9.99
CA LEU A 206 -16.08 -4.77 10.82
C LEU A 206 -16.09 -4.47 12.33
N SER A 207 -16.54 -3.27 12.72
CA SER A 207 -16.43 -2.80 14.11
C SER A 207 -17.17 -3.66 15.14
N ASN A 208 -18.18 -4.42 14.71
CA ASN A 208 -18.93 -5.34 15.56
C ASN A 208 -18.29 -6.73 15.72
N VAL A 209 -17.36 -7.10 14.83
CA VAL A 209 -16.77 -8.45 14.77
C VAL A 209 -15.26 -8.47 14.96
N ARG A 210 -14.61 -7.31 15.00
CA ARG A 210 -13.16 -7.19 15.15
C ARG A 210 -12.75 -6.01 16.05
N PRO A 211 -11.57 -6.08 16.69
CA PRO A 211 -10.97 -4.92 17.33
C PRO A 211 -10.75 -3.76 16.34
N PRO A 212 -10.68 -2.52 16.83
CA PRO A 212 -10.33 -1.38 15.99
C PRO A 212 -8.93 -1.54 15.40
N VAL A 213 -8.65 -0.76 14.36
CA VAL A 213 -7.30 -0.64 13.79
C VAL A 213 -6.30 -0.21 14.86
N GLY A 214 -5.04 -0.63 14.70
CA GLY A 214 -3.99 -0.42 15.68
C GLY A 214 -3.67 1.07 15.93
N PRO A 215 -2.85 1.37 16.95
CA PRO A 215 -2.49 2.74 17.31
C PRO A 215 -2.09 3.60 16.11
N GLY A 216 -2.72 4.77 16.01
CA GLY A 216 -2.48 5.70 14.89
C GLY A 216 -2.99 5.22 13.53
N GLY A 217 -3.83 4.17 13.47
CA GLY A 217 -4.39 3.63 12.23
C GLY A 217 -3.33 3.05 11.29
N HIS A 218 -2.20 2.60 11.85
CA HIS A 218 -1.03 2.15 11.07
C HIS A 218 -1.03 0.66 10.73
N ARG A 219 -1.83 -0.13 11.44
CA ARG A 219 -1.96 -1.57 11.17
C ARG A 219 -3.36 -2.09 11.45
N VAL A 220 -3.61 -3.30 10.98
CA VAL A 220 -4.80 -4.09 11.28
C VAL A 220 -4.37 -5.23 12.22
N PRO A 221 -4.75 -5.18 13.51
CA PRO A 221 -4.42 -6.24 14.45
C PRO A 221 -5.09 -7.56 14.08
N GLY A 222 -4.50 -8.67 14.54
CA GLY A 222 -5.10 -10.00 14.40
C GLY A 222 -5.01 -10.59 13.00
N LEU A 223 -4.05 -10.18 12.15
CA LEU A 223 -3.91 -10.71 10.79
C LEU A 223 -2.69 -11.62 10.65
N TYR A 224 -2.90 -12.94 10.73
CA TYR A 224 -1.87 -13.93 10.43
C TYR A 224 -1.46 -13.83 8.95
N GLN A 225 -0.15 -13.72 8.70
CA GLN A 225 0.42 -13.51 7.37
C GLN A 225 -0.21 -12.33 6.61
N HIS A 226 -0.73 -11.33 7.34
CA HIS A 226 -1.48 -10.18 6.81
C HIS A 226 -2.81 -10.54 6.08
N ILE A 227 -3.24 -11.79 6.17
CA ILE A 227 -4.37 -12.35 5.40
C ILE A 227 -5.48 -12.82 6.33
N PHE A 228 -5.19 -13.75 7.23
CA PHE A 228 -6.23 -14.46 7.97
C PHE A 228 -6.53 -13.79 9.29
N ASP A 229 -7.81 -13.55 9.56
CA ASP A 229 -8.23 -12.92 10.80
C ASP A 229 -8.26 -13.93 11.96
N VAL A 230 -7.34 -13.79 12.91
CA VAL A 230 -7.27 -14.69 14.08
C VAL A 230 -8.49 -14.58 14.99
N HIS A 231 -9.22 -13.45 14.94
CA HIS A 231 -10.46 -13.28 15.70
C HIS A 231 -11.65 -13.99 15.05
N ASN A 232 -11.57 -14.25 13.75
CA ASN A 232 -12.62 -14.83 12.93
C ASN A 232 -12.02 -15.86 11.95
N PRO A 233 -11.29 -16.89 12.46
CA PRO A 233 -10.39 -17.72 11.64
C PRO A 233 -11.12 -18.53 10.57
N ASN A 234 -12.43 -18.72 10.76
CA ASN A 234 -13.28 -19.48 9.88
C ASN A 234 -14.26 -18.65 9.06
N THR A 235 -14.19 -17.31 9.10
CA THR A 235 -15.20 -16.46 8.46
C THR A 235 -14.62 -15.23 7.79
N ILE A 236 -13.49 -14.68 8.24
CA ILE A 236 -12.95 -13.43 7.69
C ILE A 236 -11.48 -13.60 7.25
N ALA A 237 -11.20 -13.16 6.03
CA ALA A 237 -9.83 -13.00 5.52
C ALA A 237 -9.68 -11.67 4.80
N PHE A 238 -8.44 -11.26 4.55
CA PHE A 238 -8.07 -10.00 3.94
C PHE A 238 -7.18 -10.24 2.72
N VAL A 239 -7.42 -9.46 1.67
CA VAL A 239 -6.53 -9.37 0.51
C VAL A 239 -6.22 -7.90 0.27
N GLY A 240 -4.93 -7.59 0.16
CA GLY A 240 -4.47 -6.23 -0.15
C GLY A 240 -4.31 -5.29 1.03
N VAL A 241 -4.16 -5.83 2.25
CA VAL A 241 -3.70 -5.06 3.42
C VAL A 241 -2.21 -4.73 3.33
N VAL A 242 -1.41 -5.64 2.75
CA VAL A 242 0.05 -5.49 2.62
C VAL A 242 0.39 -4.30 1.73
N ASN A 243 1.24 -3.41 2.24
CA ASN A 243 1.81 -2.32 1.46
C ASN A 243 3.21 -2.71 0.97
N ALA A 244 3.27 -3.22 -0.26
CA ALA A 244 4.49 -3.66 -0.88
C ALA A 244 4.60 -3.17 -2.34
N SER A 245 5.83 -2.96 -2.80
CA SER A 245 6.14 -3.01 -4.23
C SER A 245 5.82 -4.42 -4.75
N LEU A 246 5.28 -4.58 -5.97
CA LEU A 246 4.72 -5.84 -6.53
C LEU A 246 3.29 -6.18 -6.07
N THR A 247 2.47 -5.14 -5.89
CA THR A 247 1.13 -5.22 -5.31
C THR A 247 0.24 -6.33 -5.89
N TRP A 248 0.20 -6.50 -7.22
CA TRP A 248 -0.66 -7.51 -7.86
C TRP A 248 -0.25 -8.94 -7.53
N LEU A 249 1.05 -9.22 -7.51
CA LEU A 249 1.58 -10.54 -7.12
C LEU A 249 1.26 -10.86 -5.65
N THR A 250 1.37 -9.85 -4.79
CA THR A 250 0.97 -9.99 -3.38
C THR A 250 -0.52 -10.30 -3.24
N TRP A 251 -1.38 -9.64 -4.01
CA TRP A 251 -2.81 -9.91 -3.99
C TRP A 251 -3.17 -11.30 -4.52
N GLU A 252 -2.57 -11.73 -5.64
CA GLU A 252 -2.80 -13.05 -6.22
C GLU A 252 -2.39 -14.18 -5.27
N LYS A 253 -1.20 -14.07 -4.65
CA LYS A 253 -0.73 -15.08 -3.68
C LYS A 253 -1.56 -15.09 -2.41
N SER A 254 -2.00 -13.93 -1.94
CA SER A 254 -2.91 -13.84 -0.80
C SER A 254 -4.25 -14.51 -1.11
N ALA A 255 -4.85 -14.21 -2.27
CA ALA A 255 -6.11 -14.80 -2.70
C ALA A 255 -6.02 -16.32 -2.87
N PHE A 256 -4.90 -16.82 -3.40
CA PHE A 256 -4.64 -18.24 -3.51
C PHE A 256 -4.63 -18.93 -2.14
N LEU A 257 -3.95 -18.35 -1.15
CA LEU A 257 -3.92 -18.92 0.20
C LEU A 257 -5.26 -18.85 0.93
N VAL A 258 -6.04 -17.78 0.73
CA VAL A 258 -7.41 -17.72 1.28
C VAL A 258 -8.24 -18.92 0.83
N ALA A 259 -7.98 -19.45 -0.37
CA ALA A 259 -8.64 -20.67 -0.86
C ALA A 259 -8.12 -21.99 -0.24
N LEU A 260 -6.99 -21.97 0.49
CA LEU A 260 -6.31 -23.17 1.01
C LEU A 260 -6.29 -23.30 2.55
N ARG A 261 -6.63 -22.26 3.32
CA ARG A 261 -6.87 -22.27 4.80
C ARG A 261 -5.86 -23.00 5.74
N ASP A 262 -5.17 -22.21 6.58
CA ASP A 262 -4.91 -22.51 8.00
C ASP A 262 -4.27 -21.30 8.71
N VAL A 263 -4.47 -21.14 10.03
CA VAL A 263 -4.14 -19.90 10.79
C VAL A 263 -3.33 -20.17 12.07
N GLN A 264 -2.32 -19.34 12.34
CA GLN A 264 -1.53 -19.40 13.60
C GLN A 264 -1.40 -18.02 14.27
N GLU A 265 -1.63 -17.97 15.60
CA GLU A 265 -1.63 -16.75 16.42
C GLU A 265 -0.22 -16.25 16.82
N ALA A 266 0.79 -17.13 16.86
CA ALA A 266 2.14 -16.80 17.37
C ALA A 266 2.90 -15.80 16.47
N TRP A 267 2.61 -15.79 15.17
CA TRP A 267 3.33 -15.01 14.17
C TRP A 267 3.18 -13.48 14.36
N GLU A 268 2.01 -12.99 14.80
CA GLU A 268 1.77 -11.55 14.93
C GLU A 268 2.68 -10.94 16.01
N ALA A 269 2.87 -11.64 17.13
CA ALA A 269 3.69 -11.17 18.23
C ALA A 269 5.16 -10.99 17.80
N ASP A 270 5.71 -11.97 17.09
CA ASP A 270 7.09 -11.94 16.59
C ASP A 270 7.30 -10.81 15.58
N ARG A 271 6.35 -10.66 14.64
CA ARG A 271 6.43 -9.61 13.62
C ARG A 271 6.28 -8.21 14.21
N LEU A 272 5.40 -8.03 15.20
CA LEU A 272 5.22 -6.75 15.88
C LEU A 272 6.47 -6.37 16.67
N ALA A 273 7.13 -7.33 17.32
CA ALA A 273 8.39 -7.12 18.00
C ALA A 273 9.52 -6.70 17.03
N GLU A 274 9.52 -7.24 15.81
CA GLU A 274 10.53 -6.94 14.79
C GLU A 274 10.30 -5.59 14.09
N LYS A 275 9.05 -5.29 13.67
CA LYS A 275 8.73 -4.16 12.77
C LYS A 275 8.07 -2.97 13.45
N GLY A 276 7.48 -3.17 14.62
CA GLY A 276 6.63 -2.16 15.27
C GLY A 276 5.38 -1.79 14.47
N GLU A 277 4.63 -0.82 14.97
CA GLU A 277 3.30 -0.46 14.48
C GLU A 277 3.28 0.05 13.01
N VAL A 278 4.22 0.93 12.66
CA VAL A 278 4.18 1.66 11.38
C VAL A 278 4.64 0.81 10.20
N MET A 279 5.63 -0.05 10.42
CA MET A 279 6.24 -0.87 9.36
C MET A 279 5.65 -2.28 9.30
N PHE A 280 4.67 -2.60 10.15
CA PHE A 280 4.14 -3.96 10.32
C PHE A 280 3.72 -4.62 9.00
N HIS A 281 2.90 -3.92 8.20
CA HIS A 281 2.41 -4.40 6.90
C HIS A 281 3.28 -3.95 5.71
N ILE A 282 4.46 -3.37 5.96
CA ILE A 282 5.35 -2.87 4.92
C ILE A 282 6.46 -3.88 4.68
N LEU A 283 6.50 -4.45 3.47
CA LEU A 283 7.64 -5.24 2.98
C LEU A 283 8.60 -4.28 2.28
N ASP A 284 9.47 -3.59 3.02
CA ASP A 284 10.29 -2.50 2.51
C ASP A 284 11.41 -3.02 1.61
N LEU A 285 12.12 -4.06 2.06
CA LEU A 285 13.32 -4.56 1.40
C LEU A 285 12.99 -5.63 0.33
N PRO A 286 13.74 -5.68 -0.78
CA PRO A 286 13.49 -6.66 -1.85
C PRO A 286 13.45 -8.12 -1.38
N TYR A 287 14.31 -8.51 -0.45
CA TYR A 287 14.35 -9.87 0.05
C TYR A 287 13.14 -10.21 0.95
N GLU A 288 12.54 -9.23 1.63
CA GLU A 288 11.36 -9.48 2.48
C GLU A 288 10.16 -9.94 1.64
N ARG A 289 10.08 -9.47 0.38
CA ARG A 289 9.09 -9.94 -0.58
C ARG A 289 9.36 -11.38 -1.00
N VAL A 290 10.62 -11.75 -1.20
CA VAL A 290 11.03 -13.14 -1.50
C VAL A 290 10.63 -14.05 -0.36
N LEU A 291 11.04 -13.71 0.88
CA LEU A 291 10.73 -14.49 2.07
C LEU A 291 9.23 -14.63 2.29
N PHE A 292 8.48 -13.53 2.18
CA PHE A 292 7.02 -13.56 2.30
C PHE A 292 6.41 -14.52 1.26
N PHE A 293 6.81 -14.42 -0.01
CA PHE A 293 6.27 -15.30 -1.04
C PHE A 293 6.71 -16.76 -0.89
N ASP A 294 7.92 -17.01 -0.40
CA ASP A 294 8.40 -18.36 -0.10
C ASP A 294 7.58 -18.97 1.04
N GLU A 295 7.35 -18.22 2.14
CA GLU A 295 6.46 -18.63 3.23
C GLU A 295 5.04 -18.90 2.72
N LEU A 296 4.49 -18.03 1.85
CA LEU A 296 3.18 -18.27 1.25
C LEU A 296 3.16 -19.52 0.36
N ASN A 297 4.23 -19.81 -0.37
CA ASN A 297 4.33 -21.01 -1.20
C ASN A 297 4.48 -22.27 -0.35
N GLU A 298 5.24 -22.21 0.74
CA GLU A 298 5.42 -23.31 1.69
C GLU A 298 4.09 -23.66 2.36
N LEU A 299 3.35 -22.65 2.85
CA LEU A 299 2.01 -22.86 3.41
C LEU A 299 1.06 -23.51 2.40
N ALA A 300 1.10 -23.08 1.14
CA ALA A 300 0.32 -23.72 0.09
C ALA A 300 0.79 -25.15 -0.23
N ALA A 301 2.10 -25.40 -0.21
CA ALA A 301 2.68 -26.73 -0.45
C ALA A 301 2.29 -27.74 0.63
N GLU A 302 2.32 -27.32 1.90
CA GLU A 302 1.90 -28.14 3.04
C GLU A 302 0.43 -28.57 2.90
N TYR A 303 -0.44 -27.64 2.50
CA TYR A 303 -1.85 -27.96 2.24
C TYR A 303 -2.03 -28.94 1.07
N LEU A 304 -1.30 -28.70 -0.03
CA LEU A 304 -1.36 -29.48 -1.26
C LEU A 304 -0.76 -30.90 -1.13
N GLN A 305 -0.02 -31.21 -0.07
CA GLN A 305 0.49 -32.56 0.20
C GLN A 305 -0.60 -33.55 0.69
N GLN A 306 -1.85 -33.10 0.85
CA GLN A 306 -3.02 -33.97 1.06
C GLN A 306 -3.51 -34.54 -0.30
N GLU A 307 -2.83 -35.60 -0.76
CA GLU A 307 -3.07 -36.40 -1.98
C GLU A 307 -3.32 -35.65 -3.32
N SER A 308 -2.24 -35.58 -4.10
CA SER A 308 -2.10 -35.17 -5.51
C SER A 308 -2.02 -33.66 -5.78
N ALA A 309 -0.81 -33.10 -5.64
CA ALA A 309 -0.51 -31.76 -6.09
C ALA A 309 0.51 -31.71 -7.21
N ASP A 310 0.11 -31.02 -8.27
CA ASP A 310 0.92 -30.63 -9.42
C ASP A 310 2.00 -29.61 -8.96
N GLU A 311 3.28 -30.01 -9.07
CA GLU A 311 4.47 -29.19 -8.76
C GLU A 311 4.53 -27.85 -9.54
N THR A 312 3.66 -27.66 -10.55
CA THR A 312 3.66 -26.44 -11.36
C THR A 312 3.12 -25.20 -10.63
N LEU A 313 2.36 -25.35 -9.54
CA LEU A 313 1.85 -24.22 -8.73
C LEU A 313 2.94 -23.55 -7.86
N LEU A 314 3.97 -24.32 -7.48
CA LEU A 314 5.04 -23.85 -6.58
C LEU A 314 6.12 -23.00 -7.26
N ARG A 315 6.11 -22.90 -8.59
CA ARG A 315 7.11 -22.11 -9.35
C ARG A 315 6.75 -20.62 -9.52
N GLY A 316 5.79 -20.11 -8.75
CA GLY A 316 5.22 -18.78 -8.90
C GLY A 316 6.05 -17.59 -8.39
N PHE A 317 7.40 -17.69 -8.35
CA PHE A 317 8.24 -16.52 -8.08
C PHE A 317 8.75 -15.94 -9.41
N PRO A 318 8.26 -14.77 -9.85
CA PRO A 318 8.67 -14.20 -11.14
C PRO A 318 10.04 -13.53 -11.00
N PHE A 319 11.09 -14.33 -10.83
CA PHE A 319 12.47 -13.87 -10.62
C PHE A 319 12.90 -12.90 -11.72
N GLU A 320 12.58 -13.23 -12.97
CA GLU A 320 12.84 -12.37 -14.13
C GLU A 320 12.14 -11.00 -14.02
N PHE A 321 10.92 -10.95 -13.51
CA PHE A 321 10.21 -9.68 -13.29
C PHE A 321 10.89 -8.81 -12.24
N ILE A 322 11.39 -9.43 -11.16
CA ILE A 322 12.10 -8.71 -10.10
C ILE A 322 13.46 -8.22 -10.59
N LEU A 323 14.19 -9.05 -11.34
CA LEU A 323 15.41 -8.64 -12.01
C LEU A 323 15.15 -7.49 -12.99
N ALA A 324 14.08 -7.56 -13.78
CA ALA A 324 13.68 -6.49 -14.69
C ALA A 324 13.33 -5.19 -13.94
N LEU A 325 12.61 -5.29 -12.80
CA LEU A 325 12.30 -4.15 -11.95
C LEU A 325 13.58 -3.51 -11.38
N ILE A 326 14.51 -4.32 -10.89
CA ILE A 326 15.82 -3.85 -10.40
C ILE A 326 16.60 -3.21 -11.55
N ALA A 327 16.64 -3.84 -12.72
CA ALA A 327 17.30 -3.34 -13.92
C ALA A 327 16.67 -2.06 -14.47
N SER A 328 15.39 -1.80 -14.21
CA SER A 328 14.70 -0.56 -14.58
C SER A 328 15.05 0.63 -13.67
N ARG A 329 15.74 0.40 -12.54
CA ARG A 329 16.09 1.46 -11.57
C ARG A 329 16.83 2.65 -12.19
N PRO A 330 17.83 2.48 -13.09
CA PRO A 330 18.49 3.61 -13.76
C PRO A 330 17.51 4.47 -14.56
N THR A 331 16.47 3.88 -15.16
CA THR A 331 15.40 4.63 -15.83
C THR A 331 14.60 5.44 -14.83
N LYS A 332 14.18 4.86 -13.71
CA LYS A 332 13.45 5.60 -12.66
C LYS A 332 14.29 6.74 -12.09
N LEU A 333 15.59 6.49 -11.86
CA LEU A 333 16.53 7.54 -11.44
C LEU A 333 16.68 8.63 -12.51
N ARG A 334 16.73 8.28 -13.80
CA ARG A 334 16.76 9.26 -14.90
C ARG A 334 15.49 10.12 -14.91
N LYS A 335 14.30 9.52 -14.78
CA LYS A 335 13.02 10.23 -14.67
C LYS A 335 13.06 11.25 -13.53
N TYR A 336 13.62 10.85 -12.39
CA TYR A 336 13.81 11.72 -11.23
C TYR A 336 15.08 12.57 -11.26
N GLY A 337 15.83 12.65 -12.37
CA GLY A 337 17.05 13.46 -12.44
C GLY A 337 18.20 13.03 -11.50
N LEU A 338 18.13 11.83 -10.94
CA LEU A 338 19.07 11.27 -9.94
C LEU A 338 20.05 10.25 -10.53
N LEU A 339 20.37 10.34 -11.83
CA LEU A 339 21.22 9.33 -12.49
C LEU A 339 22.63 9.23 -11.87
N LYS A 340 23.08 10.25 -11.14
CA LYS A 340 24.37 10.24 -10.41
C LYS A 340 24.33 9.46 -9.08
N ASP A 341 23.13 9.11 -8.58
CA ASP A 341 22.91 8.51 -7.25
C ASP A 341 22.72 6.98 -7.29
N VAL A 342 23.31 6.31 -8.29
CA VAL A 342 23.14 4.85 -8.50
C VAL A 342 23.57 4.01 -7.28
N GLY A 343 24.31 4.57 -6.32
CA GLY A 343 24.84 3.91 -5.11
C GLY A 343 23.88 3.69 -3.93
N GLY A 344 22.59 4.03 -4.02
CA GLY A 344 21.63 3.72 -2.92
C GLY A 344 21.55 2.22 -2.58
N ARG A 345 21.16 1.88 -1.34
CA ARG A 345 21.13 0.54 -0.68
C ARG A 345 20.26 -0.56 -1.36
N GLY A 346 20.07 -0.51 -2.68
CA GLY A 346 19.34 -1.49 -3.47
C GLY A 346 20.17 -2.12 -4.61
N VAL A 347 21.46 -1.79 -4.73
CA VAL A 347 22.37 -2.55 -5.60
C VAL A 347 22.89 -3.73 -4.78
N ILE A 348 22.43 -4.94 -5.11
CA ILE A 348 23.16 -6.15 -4.74
C ILE A 348 24.50 -6.08 -5.47
N GLY A 349 25.52 -5.56 -4.78
CA GLY A 349 26.92 -5.76 -5.15
C GLY A 349 27.26 -7.26 -5.01
N PRO A 350 28.31 -7.74 -5.68
CA PRO A 350 28.58 -9.17 -5.75
C PRO A 350 28.98 -9.71 -4.37
N ALA A 351 28.27 -10.77 -3.95
CA ALA A 351 28.56 -11.67 -2.84
C ALA A 351 28.82 -11.05 -1.45
N ILE A 352 27.93 -11.34 -0.50
CA ILE A 352 28.29 -11.40 0.92
C ILE A 352 28.79 -12.84 1.18
N PRO A 353 30.07 -13.06 1.50
CA PRO A 353 30.52 -14.29 2.11
C PRO A 353 30.38 -14.16 3.64
N GLY A 354 29.62 -15.07 4.25
CA GLY A 354 29.72 -15.34 5.68
C GLY A 354 28.42 -15.22 6.48
N ASN A 355 27.94 -16.38 6.91
CA ASN A 355 27.25 -16.65 8.17
C ASN A 355 26.15 -15.68 8.62
N HIS A 356 24.93 -15.91 8.14
CA HIS A 356 23.79 -16.10 9.04
C HIS A 356 22.95 -17.28 8.55
N SER A 357 23.42 -18.46 8.93
CA SER A 357 22.65 -19.68 9.03
C SER A 357 21.54 -19.50 10.07
N ARG A 358 20.31 -19.36 9.58
CA ARG A 358 19.08 -19.96 10.15
C ARG A 358 17.96 -19.81 9.13
N ILE A 359 18.16 -20.42 7.95
CA ILE A 359 17.03 -20.99 7.21
C ILE A 359 16.57 -22.14 8.11
N VAL A 360 15.48 -21.96 8.85
CA VAL A 360 14.82 -23.06 9.53
C VAL A 360 14.15 -23.86 8.43
N ARG A 361 14.90 -24.78 7.81
CA ARG A 361 14.30 -25.92 7.12
C ARG A 361 13.60 -26.72 8.20
N LEU A 362 12.27 -26.65 8.26
CA LEU A 362 11.47 -27.65 8.94
C LEU A 362 11.79 -28.99 8.28
N GLN A 363 12.66 -29.76 8.94
CA GLN A 363 13.00 -31.10 8.55
C GLN A 363 11.79 -31.97 8.92
N VAL A 364 10.86 -32.14 7.98
CA VAL A 364 9.77 -33.11 8.13
C VAL A 364 10.43 -34.49 8.17
N THR A 365 10.61 -35.00 9.38
CA THR A 365 11.18 -36.33 9.61
C THR A 365 10.02 -37.32 9.54
N ARG A 366 10.06 -38.22 8.55
CA ARG A 366 9.09 -39.31 8.42
C ARG A 366 9.02 -40.13 9.71
N PHE A 367 7.82 -40.30 10.23
CA PHE A 367 7.42 -41.45 11.04
C PHE A 367 6.12 -42.01 10.48
#